data_AF-A0A1Y4RIY9-F1
#
_entry.id   AF-A0A1Y4RIY9-F1
#
_cell.length_a   1.000
_cell.length_b   1.000
_cell.length_c   1.000
_cell.angle_alpha   90.00
_cell.angle_beta   90.00
_cell.angle_gamma   90.00
#
_symmetry.space_group_name_H-M   'P 1'
#
loop_
_entity.id
_entity.type
_entity.pdbx_description
1 polymer ?
#
loop_
_entity_poly.entity_id
_entity_poly.type
_entity_poly.pdbx_seq_one_letter_code
_entity_poly.pdbx_strand_id
1 'polypeptide(L)'
;MKSYFFNAIRTSDTTTYPSGYDREYDADDHAAFFAPFFSEKGVMAGSDADACRVTVKEGKTLQFHPGAVYIRGRAAILDGTETLEVQREGTVVCRMDKSLEVRAFQLLVVEELQDTEDVCDLALADVRLEAVSGGYQAAVTDRRTFLAHMGQPAYYPPDSESLPYVLWLYTLGFPMDEEQRRMVEENPSLMAVFHASLGASRAASVAFTASEWQGGKLTIPQERHGRRSAAFGYQLRHKVEGTLVTNTWAVLGTAVSWPGDNTIVLESEDAYDGEITFFG
;
A
#
# COMPACT_ATOMS: atom_id res chain seq x y z
N MET A 1 -16.44 -11.89 -8.23
CA MET A 1 -16.67 -11.66 -6.79
C MET A 1 -15.64 -10.63 -6.33
N LYS A 2 -16.03 -9.52 -5.69
CA LYS A 2 -15.10 -8.46 -5.25
C LYS A 2 -14.37 -8.95 -4.00
N SER A 3 -13.12 -9.40 -4.12
CA SER A 3 -12.27 -9.71 -2.97
C SER A 3 -11.57 -8.43 -2.51
N TYR A 4 -11.74 -8.08 -1.24
CA TYR A 4 -10.88 -7.11 -0.58
C TYR A 4 -9.72 -7.87 0.07
N PHE A 5 -8.53 -7.27 0.09
CA PHE A 5 -7.25 -7.89 0.38
C PHE A 5 -7.00 -8.16 1.88
N PHE A 6 -7.94 -8.77 2.60
CA PHE A 6 -7.77 -9.26 3.98
C PHE A 6 -8.82 -10.35 4.24
N ASN A 7 -8.60 -11.56 3.71
CA ASN A 7 -9.58 -12.64 3.83
C ASN A 7 -9.37 -13.42 5.14
N ALA A 8 -9.86 -12.88 6.24
CA ALA A 8 -10.26 -13.73 7.36
C ALA A 8 -11.49 -14.53 6.91
N ILE A 9 -11.46 -15.85 7.05
CA ILE A 9 -12.55 -16.74 6.67
C ILE A 9 -13.53 -16.78 7.82
N ARG A 10 -14.79 -16.47 7.53
CA ARG A 10 -15.85 -16.58 8.52
C ARG A 10 -15.91 -18.02 9.04
N THR A 11 -15.75 -18.19 10.35
CA THR A 11 -15.78 -19.49 11.02
C THR A 11 -17.01 -19.60 11.91
N SER A 12 -17.57 -20.80 12.00
CA SER A 12 -18.62 -21.13 12.97
C SER A 12 -18.04 -21.47 14.36
N ASP A 13 -16.71 -21.58 14.48
CA ASP A 13 -16.03 -21.84 15.75
C ASP A 13 -15.82 -20.53 16.53
N THR A 14 -16.90 -20.03 17.13
CA THR A 14 -16.86 -18.83 17.97
C THR A 14 -16.34 -19.10 19.39
N THR A 15 -15.94 -20.34 19.69
CA THR A 15 -15.37 -20.71 20.99
C THR A 15 -13.88 -20.45 20.99
N THR A 16 -13.19 -20.77 19.89
CA THR A 16 -11.77 -20.48 19.68
C THR A 16 -11.55 -19.10 19.04
N TYR A 17 -12.50 -18.61 18.23
CA TYR A 17 -12.42 -17.31 17.56
C TYR A 17 -13.64 -16.43 17.83
N PRO A 18 -13.66 -15.67 18.95
CA PRO A 18 -14.84 -14.94 19.42
C PRO A 18 -15.43 -13.94 18.41
N SER A 19 -14.60 -13.41 17.51
CA SER A 19 -15.02 -12.51 16.42
C SER A 19 -15.78 -13.20 15.28
N GLY A 20 -15.78 -14.54 15.21
CA GLY A 20 -16.41 -15.33 14.15
C GLY A 20 -15.59 -15.40 12.85
N TYR A 21 -14.29 -15.11 12.91
CA TYR A 21 -13.34 -15.23 11.81
C TYR A 21 -12.13 -16.06 12.22
N ASP A 22 -11.60 -16.89 11.33
CA ASP A 22 -10.50 -17.82 11.60
C ASP A 22 -9.14 -17.16 11.90
N ARG A 23 -9.06 -15.84 11.76
CA ARG A 23 -7.89 -15.02 12.08
C ARG A 23 -8.35 -13.68 12.64
N GLU A 24 -7.79 -13.32 13.79
CA GLU A 24 -7.92 -12.02 14.40
C GLU A 24 -6.61 -11.29 14.15
N TYR A 25 -6.67 -10.24 13.34
CA TYR A 25 -5.53 -9.37 13.09
C TYR A 25 -5.58 -8.23 14.08
N ASP A 26 -4.55 -8.12 14.91
CA ASP A 26 -4.48 -7.05 15.88
C ASP A 26 -3.69 -5.84 15.35
N ALA A 27 -3.58 -4.80 16.18
CA ALA A 27 -2.87 -3.58 15.80
C ALA A 27 -1.37 -3.83 15.54
N ASP A 28 -0.79 -4.91 16.07
CA ASP A 28 0.62 -5.27 15.94
C ASP A 28 0.85 -5.98 14.60
N ASP A 29 -0.06 -6.85 14.17
CA ASP A 29 -0.04 -7.45 12.83
C ASP A 29 -0.12 -6.38 11.72
N HIS A 30 -1.03 -5.41 11.89
CA HIS A 30 -1.12 -4.26 10.99
C HIS A 30 0.17 -3.44 11.02
N ALA A 31 0.71 -3.15 12.21
CA ALA A 31 1.95 -2.41 12.35
C ALA A 31 3.11 -3.11 11.65
N ALA A 32 3.27 -4.41 11.85
CA ALA A 32 4.33 -5.21 11.24
C ALA A 32 4.23 -5.24 9.71
N PHE A 33 3.02 -5.34 9.17
CA PHE A 33 2.80 -5.31 7.72
C PHE A 33 3.12 -3.95 7.09
N PHE A 34 2.76 -2.86 7.76
CA PHE A 34 2.91 -1.51 7.23
C PHE A 34 4.26 -0.85 7.59
N ALA A 35 4.96 -1.35 8.60
CA ALA A 35 6.28 -0.85 9.02
C ALA A 35 7.31 -0.78 7.87
N PRO A 36 7.38 -1.70 6.90
CA PRO A 36 8.30 -1.58 5.76
C PRO A 36 8.01 -0.38 4.84
N PHE A 37 6.76 0.05 4.77
CA PHE A 37 6.30 1.17 3.93
C PHE A 37 6.29 2.49 4.71
N PHE A 38 6.04 2.41 6.01
CA PHE A 38 5.87 3.55 6.91
C PHE A 38 6.69 3.35 8.19
N SER A 39 7.98 3.08 8.03
CA SER A 39 8.92 2.88 9.14
C SER A 39 9.14 4.16 9.94
N GLU A 40 9.06 5.29 9.23
CA GLU A 40 9.11 6.64 9.76
C GLU A 40 7.74 7.10 10.27
N LYS A 41 7.69 8.31 10.82
CA LYS A 41 6.45 8.98 11.21
C LYS A 41 6.11 10.15 10.28
N GLY A 42 4.85 10.24 9.88
CA GLY A 42 4.39 11.33 9.03
C GLY A 42 2.94 11.20 8.58
N VAL A 43 2.50 12.20 7.81
CA VAL A 43 1.16 12.25 7.24
C VAL A 43 1.15 11.59 5.85
N MET A 44 0.18 10.72 5.61
CA MET A 44 -0.12 10.19 4.29
C MET A 44 -1.15 11.10 3.60
N ALA A 45 -0.66 12.08 2.84
CA ALA A 45 -1.50 13.10 2.20
C ALA A 45 -2.38 12.57 1.05
N GLY A 46 -1.96 11.51 0.36
CA GLY A 46 -2.60 11.11 -0.89
C GLY A 46 -2.61 12.28 -1.89
N SER A 47 -3.79 12.68 -2.37
CA SER A 47 -4.00 13.87 -3.20
C SER A 47 -4.41 15.12 -2.43
N ASP A 48 -4.58 15.02 -1.10
CA ASP A 48 -5.04 16.12 -0.25
C ASP A 48 -3.87 16.74 0.53
N ALA A 49 -3.44 17.92 0.09
CA ALA A 49 -2.37 18.67 0.75
C ALA A 49 -2.74 19.15 2.17
N ASP A 50 -4.04 19.22 2.48
CA ASP A 50 -4.54 19.61 3.80
C ASP A 50 -4.80 18.41 4.72
N ALA A 51 -4.44 17.18 4.32
CA ALA A 51 -4.60 16.00 5.15
C ALA A 51 -3.96 16.16 6.54
N CYS A 52 -4.72 15.91 7.61
CA CYS A 52 -4.27 16.07 9.01
C CYS A 52 -3.78 17.49 9.37
N ARG A 53 -4.08 18.52 8.56
CA ARG A 53 -3.73 19.90 8.86
C ARG A 53 -4.39 20.36 10.15
N VAL A 54 -3.65 21.12 10.95
CA VAL A 54 -4.17 21.76 12.16
C VAL A 54 -4.54 23.20 11.85
N THR A 55 -5.76 23.58 12.18
CA THR A 55 -6.27 24.95 12.01
C THR A 55 -6.93 25.45 13.29
N VAL A 56 -7.00 26.77 13.46
CA VAL A 56 -7.75 27.38 14.55
C VAL A 56 -9.23 27.29 14.23
N LYS A 57 -10.01 26.65 15.09
CA LYS A 57 -11.48 26.61 14.97
C LYS A 57 -12.09 27.88 15.55
N GLU A 58 -11.77 28.14 16.83
CA GLU A 58 -12.24 29.32 17.55
C GLU A 58 -11.38 29.54 18.80
N GLY A 59 -10.97 30.78 19.07
CA GLY A 59 -10.21 31.12 20.28
C GLY A 59 -8.95 30.25 20.45
N LYS A 60 -8.95 29.41 21.50
CA LYS A 60 -7.87 28.46 21.81
C LYS A 60 -8.14 27.03 21.31
N THR A 61 -9.26 26.79 20.64
CA THR A 61 -9.66 25.47 20.15
C THR A 61 -9.15 25.27 18.74
N LEU A 62 -8.40 24.19 18.55
CA LEU A 62 -7.90 23.72 17.27
C LEU A 62 -8.85 22.67 16.67
N GLN A 63 -8.85 22.57 15.35
CA GLN A 63 -9.47 21.50 14.59
C GLN A 63 -8.43 20.82 13.70
N PHE A 64 -8.59 19.52 13.52
CA PHE A 64 -7.76 18.71 12.65
C PHE A 64 -8.55 18.40 11.38
N HIS A 65 -7.90 18.49 10.22
CA HIS A 65 -8.49 18.07 8.97
C HIS A 65 -8.47 16.54 8.85
N PRO A 66 -9.40 15.94 8.09
CA PRO A 66 -9.39 14.51 7.81
C PRO A 66 -8.05 14.04 7.23
N GLY A 67 -7.66 12.79 7.48
CA GLY A 67 -6.46 12.21 6.89
C GLY A 67 -5.88 11.05 7.69
N ALA A 68 -4.76 10.50 7.23
CA ALA A 68 -4.08 9.41 7.90
C ALA A 68 -2.68 9.82 8.38
N VAL A 69 -2.42 9.59 9.67
CA VAL A 69 -1.09 9.65 10.27
C VAL A 69 -0.55 8.24 10.36
N TYR A 70 0.72 8.05 9.99
CA TYR A 70 1.47 6.83 10.28
C TYR A 70 2.61 7.11 11.24
N ILE A 71 2.79 6.22 12.21
CA ILE A 71 3.94 6.20 13.12
C ILE A 71 4.39 4.74 13.23
N ARG A 72 5.55 4.41 12.64
CA ARG A 72 6.17 3.06 12.70
C ARG A 72 5.19 1.94 12.32
N GLY A 73 4.52 2.09 11.18
CA GLY A 73 3.55 1.14 10.64
C GLY A 73 2.15 1.20 11.26
N ARG A 74 1.94 1.92 12.36
CA ARG A 74 0.62 2.12 12.96
C ARG A 74 -0.07 3.33 12.37
N ALA A 75 -1.37 3.22 12.13
CA ALA A 75 -2.18 4.27 11.54
C ALA A 75 -3.13 4.87 12.57
N ALA A 76 -3.25 6.20 12.54
CA ALA A 76 -4.37 6.94 13.10
C ALA A 76 -5.14 7.60 11.96
N ILE A 77 -6.46 7.39 11.93
CA ILE A 77 -7.34 7.98 10.92
C ILE A 77 -8.11 9.11 11.60
N LEU A 78 -7.92 10.33 11.11
CA LEU A 78 -8.67 11.51 11.53
C LEU A 78 -9.85 11.69 10.58
N ASP A 79 -11.04 11.87 11.11
CA ASP A 79 -12.26 12.07 10.34
C ASP A 79 -12.63 13.55 10.16
N GLY A 80 -11.88 14.45 10.80
CA GLY A 80 -12.05 15.90 10.73
C GLY A 80 -12.94 16.47 11.82
N THR A 81 -13.50 15.63 12.70
CA THR A 81 -14.30 16.06 13.85
C THR A 81 -13.45 16.33 15.09
N GLU A 82 -12.18 15.92 15.07
CA GLU A 82 -11.29 16.05 16.20
C GLU A 82 -11.00 17.51 16.53
N THR A 83 -11.01 17.82 17.81
CA THR A 83 -10.68 19.15 18.33
C THR A 83 -9.77 19.05 19.53
N LEU A 84 -8.91 20.05 19.73
CA LEU A 84 -8.00 20.14 20.86
C LEU A 84 -8.02 21.55 21.44
N GLU A 85 -8.32 21.69 22.74
CA GLU A 85 -8.21 22.97 23.43
C GLU A 85 -6.77 23.19 23.92
N VAL A 86 -6.20 24.34 23.56
CA VAL A 86 -4.83 24.70 23.89
C VAL A 86 -4.80 25.46 25.21
N GLN A 87 -4.08 24.92 26.19
CA GLN A 87 -3.89 25.55 27.50
C GLN A 87 -2.52 26.22 27.66
N ARG A 88 -1.56 25.84 26.82
CA ARG A 88 -0.19 26.36 26.80
C ARG A 88 0.36 26.37 25.38
N GLU A 89 1.36 27.21 25.15
CA GLU A 89 2.14 27.15 23.91
C GLU A 89 2.94 25.85 23.84
N GLY A 90 3.26 25.39 22.62
CA GLY A 90 4.03 24.17 22.42
C GLY A 90 3.83 23.57 21.04
N THR A 91 4.18 22.29 20.91
CA THR A 91 3.98 21.51 19.69
C THR A 91 2.72 20.68 19.81
N VAL A 92 1.81 20.82 18.84
CA VAL A 92 0.66 19.94 18.64
C VAL A 92 1.15 18.65 17.98
N VAL A 93 0.92 17.52 18.64
CA VAL A 93 1.39 16.21 18.17
C VAL A 93 0.25 15.21 18.05
N CYS A 94 0.41 14.26 17.14
CA CYS A 94 -0.23 12.96 17.21
C CYS A 94 0.76 11.99 17.88
N ARG A 95 0.44 11.54 19.10
CA ARG A 95 1.26 10.62 19.87
C ARG A 95 0.78 9.20 19.68
N MET A 96 1.67 8.31 19.29
CA MET A 96 1.49 6.86 19.45
C MET A 96 1.97 6.47 20.85
N ASP A 97 1.10 5.86 21.66
CA ASP A 97 1.46 5.31 22.97
C ASP A 97 1.06 3.82 23.04
N LYS A 98 2.07 2.95 23.10
CA LYS A 98 1.92 1.49 23.19
C LYS A 98 1.94 0.97 24.62
N SER A 99 2.12 1.84 25.62
CA SER A 99 2.13 1.41 27.02
C SER A 99 0.84 0.66 27.34
N LEU A 100 0.95 -0.38 28.18
CA LEU A 100 -0.15 -1.30 28.47
C LEU A 100 -1.43 -0.61 28.94
N GLU A 101 -1.30 0.57 29.56
CA GLU A 101 -2.40 1.34 30.15
C GLU A 101 -3.12 2.24 29.14
N VAL A 102 -2.50 2.56 28.00
CA VAL A 102 -3.05 3.52 27.03
C VAL A 102 -3.41 2.83 25.70
N ARG A 103 -2.41 2.22 25.04
CA ARG A 103 -2.54 1.55 23.73
C ARG A 103 -3.40 2.34 22.71
N ALA A 104 -3.08 3.61 22.50
CA ALA A 104 -3.89 4.49 21.66
C ALA A 104 -3.06 5.57 20.96
N PHE A 105 -3.69 6.22 19.99
CA PHE A 105 -3.23 7.50 19.48
C PHE A 105 -3.91 8.64 20.25
N GLN A 106 -3.16 9.69 20.53
CA GLN A 106 -3.64 10.85 21.25
C GLN A 106 -3.24 12.14 20.53
N LEU A 107 -4.12 13.14 20.56
CA LEU A 107 -3.82 14.50 20.11
C LEU A 107 -3.57 15.38 21.33
N LEU A 108 -2.39 15.98 21.44
CA LEU A 108 -2.00 16.77 22.62
C LEU A 108 -1.00 17.87 22.28
N VAL A 109 -0.79 18.78 23.25
CA VAL A 109 0.25 19.82 23.21
C VAL A 109 1.39 19.46 24.15
N VAL A 110 2.59 19.33 23.59
CA VAL A 110 3.82 19.00 24.32
C VAL A 110 4.85 20.13 24.25
N GLU A 111 5.67 20.24 25.28
CA GLU A 111 6.83 21.14 25.30
C GLU A 111 8.04 20.49 24.62
N GLU A 112 8.20 19.17 24.81
CA GLU A 112 9.28 18.37 24.22
C GLU A 112 8.70 17.13 23.53
N LEU A 113 9.26 16.81 22.35
CA LEU A 113 8.87 15.64 21.58
C LEU A 113 9.45 14.36 22.18
N GLN A 114 8.66 13.31 22.21
CA GLN A 114 9.10 11.97 22.59
C GLN A 114 9.35 11.09 21.37
N ASP A 115 10.42 10.30 21.43
CA ASP A 115 10.75 9.31 20.39
C ASP A 115 11.37 8.04 21.02
N THR A 116 10.59 7.41 21.89
CA THR A 116 10.96 6.17 22.56
C THR A 116 10.36 4.97 21.83
N GLU A 117 10.66 3.75 22.27
CA GLU A 117 10.04 2.54 21.69
C GLU A 117 8.53 2.55 21.88
N ASP A 118 8.04 2.90 23.07
CA ASP A 118 6.63 2.81 23.47
C ASP A 118 5.84 4.08 23.18
N VAL A 119 6.47 5.25 23.32
CA VAL A 119 5.85 6.55 23.07
C VAL A 119 6.60 7.29 21.97
N CYS A 120 5.91 7.64 20.89
CA CYS A 120 6.48 8.34 19.75
C CYS A 120 5.54 9.44 19.25
N ASP A 121 6.05 10.66 19.18
CA ASP A 121 5.31 11.85 18.75
C ASP A 121 5.56 12.20 17.28
N LEU A 122 4.49 12.35 16.51
CA LEU A 122 4.51 13.06 15.23
C LEU A 122 4.07 14.51 15.44
N ALA A 123 4.96 15.46 15.16
CA ALA A 123 4.63 16.88 15.15
C ALA A 123 3.72 17.23 13.98
N LEU A 124 2.59 17.89 14.27
CA LEU A 124 1.64 18.36 13.26
C LEU A 124 1.69 19.88 13.11
N ALA A 125 1.85 20.61 14.21
CA ALA A 125 1.97 22.07 14.18
C ALA A 125 2.63 22.63 15.44
N ASP A 126 3.17 23.83 15.35
CA ASP A 126 3.50 24.65 16.52
C ASP A 126 2.32 25.57 16.84
N VAL A 127 2.00 25.75 18.12
CA VAL A 127 0.95 26.65 18.58
C VAL A 127 1.50 27.71 19.54
N ARG A 128 1.12 28.96 19.29
CA ARG A 128 1.34 30.12 20.16
C ARG A 128 0.02 30.70 20.62
N LEU A 129 0.02 31.39 21.76
CA LEU A 129 -1.15 32.05 22.32
C LEU A 129 -0.95 33.56 22.24
N GLU A 130 -1.64 34.19 21.30
CA GLU A 130 -1.60 35.64 21.12
C GLU A 130 -2.64 36.31 21.99
N ALA A 131 -2.25 37.34 22.74
CA ALA A 131 -3.17 38.11 23.56
C ALA A 131 -4.12 38.92 22.67
N VAL A 132 -5.41 38.78 22.92
CA VAL A 132 -6.47 39.51 22.21
C VAL A 132 -7.40 40.17 23.23
N SER A 133 -8.18 41.17 22.80
CA SER A 133 -9.18 41.79 23.68
C SER A 133 -10.17 40.72 24.17
N GLY A 134 -10.14 40.41 25.47
CA GLY A 134 -11.01 39.40 26.09
C GLY A 134 -10.38 38.02 26.28
N GLY A 135 -9.09 37.82 26.00
CA GLY A 135 -8.40 36.56 26.31
C GLY A 135 -7.18 36.28 25.42
N TYR A 136 -7.12 35.06 24.90
CA TYR A 136 -6.05 34.59 24.03
C TYR A 136 -6.62 33.89 22.81
N GLN A 137 -5.93 34.01 21.69
CA GLN A 137 -6.22 33.29 20.44
C GLN A 137 -5.02 32.43 20.06
N ALA A 138 -5.28 31.21 19.61
CA ALA A 138 -4.23 30.35 19.09
C ALA A 138 -3.76 30.85 17.73
N ALA A 139 -2.44 30.85 17.52
CA ALA A 139 -1.79 31.00 16.22
C ALA A 139 -1.04 29.70 15.92
N VAL A 140 -1.27 29.14 14.74
CA VAL A 140 -0.77 27.81 14.35
C VAL A 140 0.22 27.93 13.20
N THR A 141 1.38 27.29 13.34
CA THR A 141 2.36 27.14 12.27
C THR A 141 2.45 25.67 11.89
N ASP A 142 2.24 25.37 10.60
CA ASP A 142 2.28 23.99 10.10
C ASP A 142 3.68 23.37 10.26
N ARG A 143 3.73 22.16 10.81
CA ARG A 143 4.97 21.38 11.01
C ARG A 143 4.84 19.96 10.48
N ARG A 144 3.73 19.63 9.79
CA ARG A 144 3.49 18.30 9.26
C ARG A 144 4.64 17.88 8.37
N THR A 145 5.24 16.75 8.70
CA THR A 145 6.08 16.03 7.76
C THR A 145 5.19 15.11 6.94
N PHE A 146 5.18 15.34 5.64
CA PHE A 146 4.57 14.40 4.72
C PHE A 146 5.53 13.26 4.48
N LEU A 147 5.00 12.04 4.45
CA LEU A 147 5.71 10.89 3.93
C LEU A 147 5.82 11.10 2.42
N ALA A 148 6.84 11.85 1.99
CA ALA A 148 7.01 12.36 0.62
C ALA A 148 6.96 11.22 -0.41
N HIS A 149 5.78 10.94 -0.99
CA HIS A 149 5.56 9.83 -1.93
C HIS A 149 6.34 8.52 -1.60
N MET A 150 6.43 8.15 -0.31
CA MET A 150 7.27 7.04 0.15
C MET A 150 6.56 5.68 0.04
N GLY A 151 6.10 5.36 -1.16
CA GLY A 151 5.97 3.97 -1.61
C GLY A 151 7.31 3.36 -2.02
N GLN A 152 8.42 3.82 -1.43
CA GLN A 152 9.70 3.13 -1.51
C GLN A 152 9.95 2.48 -0.15
N PRO A 153 10.01 1.14 -0.07
CA PRO A 153 10.32 0.45 1.16
C PRO A 153 11.63 0.97 1.74
N ALA A 154 11.65 1.20 3.05
CA ALA A 154 12.89 1.45 3.76
C ALA A 154 13.85 0.28 3.54
N TYR A 155 15.05 0.63 3.10
CA TYR A 155 16.26 -0.17 3.05
C TYR A 155 16.28 -1.25 4.16
N TYR A 156 15.95 -2.50 3.79
CA TYR A 156 16.19 -3.67 4.62
C TYR A 156 17.64 -4.13 4.39
N PRO A 157 18.53 -4.09 5.40
CA PRO A 157 19.76 -4.87 5.34
C PRO A 157 19.41 -6.37 5.42
N PRO A 158 20.30 -7.25 4.94
CA PRO A 158 19.91 -8.47 4.25
C PRO A 158 19.69 -9.63 5.20
N ASP A 159 18.52 -10.25 5.14
CA ASP A 159 18.33 -11.70 5.04
C ASP A 159 16.83 -12.02 5.01
N SER A 160 16.37 -12.83 4.06
CA SER A 160 16.37 -14.26 4.36
C SER A 160 16.89 -15.21 3.28
N GLU A 161 17.26 -14.79 2.05
CA GLU A 161 17.78 -15.76 1.04
C GLU A 161 18.86 -15.22 0.06
N SER A 162 19.80 -14.37 0.51
CA SER A 162 21.09 -14.10 -0.16
C SER A 162 21.09 -13.42 -1.56
N LEU A 163 20.14 -12.50 -1.84
CA LEU A 163 20.16 -11.73 -3.09
C LEU A 163 21.04 -10.48 -3.00
N PRO A 164 21.89 -10.18 -4.00
CA PRO A 164 22.63 -8.92 -4.04
C PRO A 164 21.69 -7.72 -4.15
N TYR A 165 22.01 -6.64 -3.43
CA TYR A 165 21.21 -5.39 -3.38
C TYR A 165 20.78 -4.88 -4.76
N VAL A 166 21.70 -4.91 -5.73
CA VAL A 166 21.45 -4.44 -7.10
C VAL A 166 20.37 -5.27 -7.82
N LEU A 167 20.28 -6.57 -7.55
CA LEU A 167 19.27 -7.46 -8.11
C LEU A 167 17.88 -7.17 -7.51
N TRP A 168 17.79 -6.72 -6.27
CA TRP A 168 16.52 -6.36 -5.64
C TRP A 168 15.93 -5.06 -6.22
N LEU A 169 16.76 -4.03 -6.37
CA LEU A 169 16.36 -2.78 -7.04
C LEU A 169 15.79 -3.06 -8.43
N TYR A 170 16.47 -3.94 -9.17
CA TYR A 170 16.05 -4.40 -10.49
C TYR A 170 14.71 -5.16 -10.44
N THR A 171 14.56 -6.12 -9.52
CA THR A 171 13.35 -6.94 -9.37
C THR A 171 12.11 -6.12 -9.02
N LEU A 172 12.30 -5.02 -8.30
CA LEU A 172 11.23 -4.14 -7.86
C LEU A 172 10.97 -2.95 -8.79
N GLY A 173 11.75 -2.78 -9.85
CA GLY A 173 11.58 -1.70 -10.83
C GLY A 173 11.96 -0.32 -10.30
N PHE A 174 12.88 -0.25 -9.33
CA PHE A 174 13.36 1.01 -8.80
C PHE A 174 14.36 1.70 -9.75
N PRO A 175 14.51 3.04 -9.65
CA PRO A 175 15.51 3.77 -10.45
C PRO A 175 16.92 3.24 -10.20
N MET A 176 17.67 3.01 -11.28
CA MET A 176 19.05 2.51 -11.27
C MET A 176 19.87 3.30 -12.28
N ASP A 177 21.15 3.48 -12.02
CA ASP A 177 22.07 3.97 -13.04
C ASP A 177 22.40 2.87 -14.08
N GLU A 178 23.02 3.28 -15.19
CA GLU A 178 23.30 2.39 -16.32
C GLU A 178 24.30 1.28 -15.96
N GLU A 179 25.23 1.56 -15.05
CA GLU A 179 26.22 0.59 -14.58
C GLU A 179 25.57 -0.48 -13.70
N GLN A 180 24.74 -0.08 -12.74
CA GLN A 180 23.97 -0.95 -11.86
C GLN A 180 23.01 -1.84 -12.64
N ARG A 181 22.33 -1.29 -13.65
CA ARG A 181 21.42 -2.08 -14.50
C ARG A 181 22.18 -3.14 -15.27
N ARG A 182 23.32 -2.78 -15.87
CA ARG A 182 24.20 -3.73 -16.57
C ARG A 182 24.76 -4.81 -15.64
N MET A 183 25.12 -4.46 -14.41
CA MET A 183 25.59 -5.44 -13.40
C MET A 183 24.57 -6.54 -13.09
N VAL A 184 23.27 -6.29 -13.28
CA VAL A 184 22.22 -7.30 -13.12
C VAL A 184 21.94 -8.01 -14.44
N GLU A 185 21.63 -7.26 -15.50
CA GLU A 185 21.20 -7.81 -16.81
C GLU A 185 22.29 -8.64 -17.48
N GLU A 186 23.56 -8.27 -17.31
CA GLU A 186 24.71 -8.96 -17.89
C GLU A 186 25.28 -10.06 -16.98
N ASN A 187 24.74 -10.24 -15.77
CA ASN A 187 25.18 -11.28 -14.83
C ASN A 187 24.21 -12.48 -14.86
N PRO A 188 24.60 -13.61 -15.49
CA PRO A 188 23.70 -14.74 -15.71
C PRO A 188 23.17 -15.36 -14.42
N SER A 189 23.97 -15.35 -13.34
CA SER A 189 23.56 -15.90 -12.05
C SER A 189 22.51 -15.03 -11.37
N LEU A 190 22.62 -13.70 -11.49
CA LEU A 190 21.61 -12.77 -10.94
C LEU A 190 20.32 -12.83 -11.73
N MET A 191 20.39 -12.92 -13.06
CA MET A 191 19.21 -13.09 -13.90
C MET A 191 18.53 -14.44 -13.68
N ALA A 192 19.28 -15.53 -13.45
CA ALA A 192 18.68 -16.82 -13.10
C ALA A 192 17.89 -16.73 -11.78
N VAL A 193 18.40 -15.99 -10.79
CA VAL A 193 17.71 -15.80 -9.51
C VAL A 193 16.55 -14.81 -9.64
N PHE A 194 16.67 -13.76 -10.45
CA PHE A 194 15.55 -12.91 -10.85
C PHE A 194 14.41 -13.76 -11.43
N HIS A 195 14.71 -14.59 -12.44
CA HIS A 195 13.72 -15.45 -13.09
C HIS A 195 13.10 -16.48 -12.13
N ALA A 196 13.87 -16.99 -11.16
CA ALA A 196 13.35 -17.85 -10.10
C ALA A 196 12.44 -17.09 -9.11
N SER A 197 12.78 -15.84 -8.77
CA SER A 197 12.00 -14.98 -7.87
C SER A 197 10.66 -14.52 -8.46
N LEU A 198 10.54 -14.50 -9.79
CA LEU A 198 9.28 -14.29 -10.50
C LEU A 198 8.30 -15.49 -10.36
N GLY A 199 8.68 -16.55 -9.64
CA GLY A 199 7.94 -17.81 -9.48
C GLY A 199 6.89 -17.87 -8.36
N ALA A 200 6.62 -16.80 -7.62
CA ALA A 200 5.46 -16.75 -6.71
C ALA A 200 4.94 -15.31 -6.54
N SER A 201 3.74 -15.05 -7.07
CA SER A 201 2.92 -13.85 -6.79
C SER A 201 3.49 -12.48 -7.22
N ARG A 202 3.59 -12.22 -8.53
CA ARG A 202 3.44 -10.87 -9.12
C ARG A 202 2.71 -10.93 -10.45
N ALA A 203 2.18 -9.79 -10.87
CA ALA A 203 1.36 -9.69 -12.07
C ALA A 203 2.14 -10.12 -13.32
N ALA A 204 1.59 -11.06 -14.09
CA ALA A 204 2.19 -11.56 -15.32
C ALA A 204 1.32 -11.15 -16.50
N SER A 205 1.91 -10.47 -17.48
CA SER A 205 1.25 -10.15 -18.75
C SER A 205 1.64 -11.16 -19.81
N VAL A 206 0.65 -11.76 -20.45
CA VAL A 206 0.83 -12.63 -21.60
C VAL A 206 0.21 -11.94 -22.81
N ALA A 207 1.07 -11.47 -23.71
CA ALA A 207 0.65 -11.05 -25.03
C ALA A 207 0.28 -12.28 -25.87
N PHE A 208 -0.73 -12.12 -26.72
CA PHE A 208 -1.19 -13.12 -27.67
C PHE A 208 -1.65 -12.46 -28.97
N THR A 209 -1.74 -13.27 -30.02
CA THR A 209 -2.11 -12.85 -31.38
C THR A 209 -3.38 -13.57 -31.84
N ALA A 210 -4.10 -12.98 -32.79
CA ALA A 210 -5.28 -13.57 -33.41
C ALA A 210 -5.00 -14.97 -33.98
N SER A 211 -3.77 -15.23 -34.45
CA SER A 211 -3.35 -16.54 -34.97
C SER A 211 -3.24 -17.65 -33.93
N GLU A 212 -3.18 -17.32 -32.64
CA GLU A 212 -3.11 -18.32 -31.56
C GLU A 212 -4.49 -18.88 -31.18
N TRP A 213 -5.58 -18.26 -31.66
CA TRP A 213 -6.94 -18.73 -31.43
C TRP A 213 -7.27 -19.92 -32.34
N GLN A 214 -7.87 -20.96 -31.78
CA GLN A 214 -8.31 -22.16 -32.47
C GLN A 214 -9.75 -22.49 -32.07
N GLY A 215 -10.67 -22.45 -33.03
CA GLY A 215 -12.08 -22.78 -32.78
C GLY A 215 -12.74 -21.93 -31.69
N GLY A 216 -12.43 -20.62 -31.65
CA GLY A 216 -12.95 -19.69 -30.64
C GLY A 216 -12.24 -19.76 -29.28
N LYS A 217 -11.15 -20.54 -29.16
CA LYS A 217 -10.40 -20.71 -27.90
C LYS A 217 -8.93 -20.38 -28.05
N LEU A 218 -8.35 -19.80 -27.02
CA LEU A 218 -6.91 -19.62 -26.88
C LEU A 218 -6.46 -20.22 -25.56
N THR A 219 -5.54 -21.19 -25.63
CA THR A 219 -4.97 -21.84 -24.45
C THR A 219 -3.60 -21.25 -24.14
N ILE A 220 -3.49 -20.64 -22.96
CA ILE A 220 -2.24 -20.11 -22.43
C ILE A 220 -1.65 -21.15 -21.48
N PRO A 221 -0.51 -21.78 -21.83
CA PRO A 221 0.10 -22.80 -21.01
C PRO A 221 0.86 -22.18 -19.82
N GLN A 222 1.14 -23.03 -18.82
CA GLN A 222 1.73 -22.60 -17.54
C GLN A 222 3.04 -21.85 -17.71
N GLU A 223 3.85 -22.17 -18.70
CA GLU A 223 5.17 -21.57 -18.88
C GLU A 223 5.06 -20.09 -19.29
N ARG A 224 3.93 -19.69 -19.88
CA ARG A 224 3.67 -18.30 -20.28
C ARG A 224 3.10 -17.45 -19.15
N HIS A 225 2.27 -18.02 -18.28
CA HIS A 225 1.60 -17.27 -17.21
C HIS A 225 2.18 -17.51 -15.81
N GLY A 226 2.94 -18.59 -15.60
CA GLY A 226 3.66 -18.93 -14.37
C GLY A 226 2.80 -19.44 -13.20
N ARG A 227 1.47 -19.55 -13.37
CA ARG A 227 0.54 -19.81 -12.25
C ARG A 227 0.35 -21.29 -11.97
N ARG A 228 0.05 -21.60 -10.70
CA ARG A 228 -0.18 -22.97 -10.15
C ARG A 228 -1.52 -23.11 -9.44
N SER A 229 -2.35 -22.08 -9.46
CA SER A 229 -3.60 -22.00 -8.71
C SER A 229 -4.64 -21.20 -9.50
N ALA A 230 -5.92 -21.55 -9.31
CA ALA A 230 -7.06 -20.80 -9.83
C ALA A 230 -7.32 -19.48 -9.07
N ALA A 231 -6.59 -19.23 -7.98
CA ALA A 231 -6.68 -17.98 -7.23
C ALA A 231 -5.90 -16.87 -7.95
N PHE A 232 -6.53 -16.25 -8.95
CA PHE A 232 -5.99 -15.09 -9.66
C PHE A 232 -7.10 -14.15 -10.11
N GLY A 233 -6.80 -12.86 -10.17
CA GLY A 233 -7.54 -11.89 -10.96
C GLY A 233 -6.87 -11.68 -12.33
N TYR A 234 -7.60 -11.08 -13.27
CA TYR A 234 -7.07 -10.77 -14.59
C TYR A 234 -7.66 -9.47 -15.16
N GLN A 235 -6.92 -8.88 -16.10
CA GLN A 235 -7.37 -7.82 -16.99
C GLN A 235 -7.01 -8.20 -18.43
N LEU A 236 -8.00 -8.16 -19.32
CA LEU A 236 -7.83 -8.48 -20.73
C LEU A 236 -7.84 -7.17 -21.55
N ARG A 237 -6.97 -7.09 -22.55
CA ARG A 237 -6.86 -5.94 -23.47
C ARG A 237 -6.77 -6.42 -24.91
N HIS A 238 -7.41 -5.69 -25.81
CA HIS A 238 -7.32 -5.89 -27.26
C HIS A 238 -6.41 -4.83 -27.86
N LYS A 239 -5.48 -5.24 -28.71
CA LYS A 239 -4.56 -4.37 -29.44
C LYS A 239 -5.25 -3.81 -30.70
N VAL A 240 -5.71 -2.57 -30.62
CA VAL A 240 -6.32 -1.83 -31.74
C VAL A 240 -5.32 -0.78 -32.22
N GLU A 241 -4.92 -0.85 -33.48
CA GLU A 241 -3.97 0.10 -34.10
C GLU A 241 -2.67 0.27 -33.28
N GLY A 242 -2.16 -0.83 -32.74
CA GLY A 242 -0.95 -0.83 -31.92
C GLY A 242 -1.14 -0.47 -30.45
N THR A 243 -2.34 -0.04 -30.04
CA THR A 243 -2.67 0.37 -28.67
C THR A 243 -3.51 -0.68 -27.95
N LEU A 244 -3.18 -1.00 -26.70
CA LEU A 244 -3.97 -1.94 -25.87
C LEU A 244 -5.17 -1.24 -25.23
N VAL A 245 -6.38 -1.77 -25.44
CA VAL A 245 -7.67 -1.19 -25.02
C VAL A 245 -8.52 -2.23 -24.28
N THR A 246 -9.14 -1.85 -23.15
CA THR A 246 -9.90 -2.75 -22.25
C THR A 246 -11.40 -2.84 -22.54
N ASN A 247 -11.98 -1.91 -23.31
CA ASN A 247 -13.43 -1.77 -23.48
C ASN A 247 -13.89 -2.01 -24.93
N THR A 248 -13.29 -2.98 -25.60
CA THR A 248 -13.73 -3.38 -26.95
C THR A 248 -14.75 -4.52 -26.86
N TRP A 249 -15.60 -4.68 -27.87
CA TRP A 249 -16.55 -5.80 -27.94
C TRP A 249 -15.85 -7.16 -27.83
N ALA A 250 -14.69 -7.31 -28.48
CA ALA A 250 -13.87 -8.51 -28.39
C ALA A 250 -13.42 -8.84 -26.95
N VAL A 251 -13.06 -7.83 -26.15
CA VAL A 251 -12.70 -8.03 -24.74
C VAL A 251 -13.92 -8.36 -23.89
N LEU A 252 -15.03 -7.62 -24.08
CA LEU A 252 -16.27 -7.82 -23.32
C LEU A 252 -16.94 -9.17 -23.60
N GLY A 253 -16.74 -9.71 -24.81
CA GLY A 253 -17.24 -11.02 -25.23
C GLY A 253 -16.33 -12.19 -24.87
N THR A 254 -15.15 -11.95 -24.29
CA THR A 254 -14.19 -13.03 -23.98
C THR A 254 -14.34 -13.55 -22.55
N ALA A 255 -14.58 -14.84 -22.39
CA ALA A 255 -14.56 -15.54 -21.12
C ALA A 255 -13.15 -16.06 -20.79
N VAL A 256 -12.78 -16.08 -19.51
CA VAL A 256 -11.52 -16.64 -19.02
C VAL A 256 -11.81 -17.75 -18.03
N SER A 257 -11.20 -18.92 -18.21
CA SER A 257 -11.41 -20.09 -17.37
C SER A 257 -10.11 -20.80 -16.98
N TRP A 258 -10.16 -21.50 -15.86
CA TRP A 258 -9.10 -22.38 -15.35
C TRP A 258 -9.65 -23.81 -15.28
N PRO A 259 -9.30 -24.70 -16.22
CA PRO A 259 -9.87 -26.05 -16.27
C PRO A 259 -9.26 -27.03 -15.25
N GLY A 260 -8.17 -26.65 -14.55
CA GLY A 260 -7.57 -27.46 -13.48
C GLY A 260 -6.24 -28.12 -13.83
N ASP A 261 -5.74 -27.97 -15.05
CA ASP A 261 -4.48 -28.53 -15.56
C ASP A 261 -3.33 -27.50 -15.63
N ASN A 262 -3.43 -26.42 -14.85
CA ASN A 262 -2.55 -25.25 -14.88
C ASN A 262 -2.53 -24.47 -16.20
N THR A 263 -3.48 -24.69 -17.10
CA THR A 263 -3.70 -23.81 -18.26
C THR A 263 -4.72 -22.72 -17.97
N ILE A 264 -4.68 -21.65 -18.76
CA ILE A 264 -5.71 -20.61 -18.77
C ILE A 264 -6.31 -20.59 -20.17
N VAL A 265 -7.64 -20.67 -20.26
CA VAL A 265 -8.34 -20.69 -21.54
C VAL A 265 -9.15 -19.41 -21.69
N LEU A 266 -8.91 -18.68 -22.79
CA LEU A 266 -9.74 -17.60 -23.28
C LEU A 266 -10.75 -18.17 -24.29
N GLU A 267 -12.01 -17.79 -24.20
CA GLU A 267 -13.06 -18.21 -25.13
C GLU A 267 -13.81 -16.98 -25.66
N SER A 268 -13.85 -16.80 -26.98
CA SER A 268 -14.42 -15.63 -27.65
C SER A 268 -14.96 -16.00 -29.03
N GLU A 269 -15.95 -15.26 -29.52
CA GLU A 269 -16.47 -15.43 -30.88
C GLU A 269 -15.48 -14.93 -31.94
N ASP A 270 -14.70 -13.89 -31.62
CA ASP A 270 -13.74 -13.27 -32.53
C ASP A 270 -12.30 -13.45 -32.04
N ALA A 271 -11.40 -13.82 -32.95
CA ALA A 271 -9.97 -13.86 -32.67
C ALA A 271 -9.34 -12.46 -32.78
N TYR A 272 -8.48 -12.10 -31.84
CA TYR A 272 -7.82 -10.79 -31.83
C TYR A 272 -6.43 -10.83 -31.19
N ASP A 273 -5.63 -9.83 -31.53
CA ASP A 273 -4.35 -9.55 -30.89
C ASP A 273 -4.58 -8.87 -29.54
N GLY A 274 -3.89 -9.30 -28.49
CA GLY A 274 -4.17 -8.75 -27.17
C GLY A 274 -3.15 -9.09 -26.11
N GLU A 275 -3.50 -8.74 -24.89
CA GLU A 275 -2.74 -9.08 -23.70
C GLU A 275 -3.70 -9.43 -22.58
N ILE A 276 -3.37 -10.47 -21.82
CA ILE A 276 -3.99 -10.72 -20.52
C ILE A 276 -2.95 -10.49 -19.42
N THR A 277 -3.29 -9.63 -18.47
CA THR A 277 -2.51 -9.37 -17.27
C THR A 277 -3.16 -10.08 -16.10
N PHE A 278 -2.44 -10.98 -15.45
CA PHE A 278 -2.90 -11.65 -14.24
C PHE A 278 -2.41 -10.92 -12.99
N PHE A 279 -3.13 -10.99 -11.88
CA PHE A 279 -2.72 -10.41 -10.58
C PHE A 279 -3.26 -11.24 -9.41
N GLY A 280 -2.66 -11.11 -8.23
CA GLY A 280 -2.90 -11.99 -7.07
C GLY A 280 -1.95 -13.17 -7.09
#